data_AF-A0A528IPT9-F1
#
_entry.id   AF-A0A528IPT9-F1
#
_cell.length_a   1.000
_cell.length_b   1.000
_cell.length_c   1.000
_cell.angle_alpha   90.00
_cell.angle_beta   90.00
_cell.angle_gamma   90.00
#
_symmetry.space_group_name_H-M   'P 1'
#
loop_
_entity.id
_entity.type
_entity.pdbx_description
1 polymer ?
#
loop_
_entity_poly.entity_id
_entity_poly.type
_entity_poly.pdbx_seq_one_letter_code
_entity_poly.pdbx_strand_id
1 'polypeptide(L)'
;ALGLNFVGVTYYDGQGFMINAKKLPGVNSALQLSGAAVCVQSGTTTELNLADYFKSNKMEYNPVVFEKLEEVNAAYDAGRCDVYTT
;
A
#
# COMPACT_ATOMS: atom_id res chain seq x y z
N ALA A 1 -18.96 -17.82 4.88
CA ALA A 1 -18.64 -16.81 5.91
C ALA A 1 -18.19 -17.52 7.19
N LEU A 2 -17.14 -17.02 7.85
CA LEU A 2 -16.48 -17.67 9.00
C LEU A 2 -17.23 -17.55 10.34
N GLY A 3 -18.40 -16.89 10.37
CA GLY A 3 -19.24 -16.76 11.58
C GLY A 3 -18.68 -15.81 12.64
N LEU A 4 -17.81 -14.87 12.27
CA LEU A 4 -17.18 -13.93 13.20
C LEU A 4 -18.08 -12.72 13.46
N ASN A 5 -18.08 -12.24 14.73
CA ASN A 5 -18.72 -11.00 15.16
C ASN A 5 -17.69 -10.10 15.88
N PHE A 6 -17.74 -8.80 15.63
CA PHE A 6 -16.88 -7.80 16.28
C PHE A 6 -17.69 -7.07 17.36
N VAL A 7 -17.14 -6.97 18.58
CA VAL A 7 -17.85 -6.42 19.76
C VAL A 7 -17.64 -4.92 20.00
N GLY A 8 -16.70 -4.32 19.27
CA GLY A 8 -16.37 -2.89 19.38
C GLY A 8 -15.09 -2.57 18.62
N VAL A 9 -14.84 -1.27 18.40
CA VAL A 9 -13.62 -0.75 17.77
C VAL A 9 -12.68 -0.26 18.86
N THR A 10 -11.46 -0.81 18.93
CA THR A 10 -10.44 -0.40 19.91
C THR A 10 -9.48 0.65 19.35
N TYR A 11 -9.35 0.70 18.02
CA TYR A 11 -8.44 1.60 17.32
C TYR A 11 -9.05 1.99 15.98
N TYR A 12 -9.05 3.29 15.69
CA TYR A 12 -9.47 3.82 14.39
C TYR A 12 -8.21 4.17 13.60
N ASP A 13 -8.07 3.53 12.44
CA ASP A 13 -6.92 3.70 11.56
C ASP A 13 -7.37 4.11 10.14
N GLY A 14 -6.41 4.48 9.31
CA GLY A 14 -6.59 4.76 7.90
C GLY A 14 -5.38 4.36 7.08
N GLN A 15 -5.63 3.81 5.89
CA GLN A 15 -4.56 3.40 4.98
C GLN A 15 -3.74 4.59 4.49
N GLY A 16 -2.42 4.40 4.44
CA GLY A 16 -1.46 5.42 4.03
C GLY A 16 -0.48 4.96 2.95
N PHE A 17 0.33 5.91 2.49
CA PHE A 17 1.44 5.67 1.58
C PHE A 17 2.73 6.23 2.19
N MET A 18 3.80 5.46 2.12
CA MET A 18 5.13 5.87 2.54
C MET A 18 6.10 5.74 1.38
N ILE A 19 6.95 6.76 1.22
CA ILE A 19 7.98 6.81 0.18
C ILE A 19 9.34 7.15 0.78
N ASN A 20 10.41 6.79 0.07
CA ASN A 20 11.73 7.26 0.39
C ASN A 20 11.97 8.60 -0.31
N ALA A 21 11.81 9.70 0.42
CA ALA A 21 11.93 11.06 -0.13
C ALA A 21 13.29 11.38 -0.76
N LYS A 22 14.36 10.63 -0.42
CA LYS A 22 15.67 10.76 -1.08
C LYS A 22 15.69 10.11 -2.47
N LYS A 23 14.93 9.03 -2.66
CA LYS A 23 14.81 8.31 -3.96
C LYS A 23 13.76 8.97 -4.87
N LEU A 24 12.70 9.52 -4.30
CA LEU A 24 11.60 10.19 -5.01
C LEU A 24 11.50 11.67 -4.57
N PRO A 25 12.50 12.50 -4.91
CA PRO A 25 12.47 13.92 -4.55
C PRO A 25 11.30 14.63 -5.23
N GLY A 26 10.59 15.49 -4.49
CA GLY A 26 9.50 16.31 -5.02
C GLY A 26 8.12 15.64 -5.02
N VAL A 27 8.02 14.35 -4.71
CA VAL A 27 6.74 13.68 -4.46
C VAL A 27 6.24 14.08 -3.07
N ASN A 28 5.04 14.67 -3.02
CA ASN A 28 4.40 15.16 -1.79
C ASN A 28 2.93 14.75 -1.66
N SER A 29 2.39 14.05 -2.66
CA SER A 29 1.01 13.58 -2.68
C SER A 29 0.93 12.18 -3.27
N ALA A 30 0.03 11.36 -2.73
CA ALA A 30 -0.27 10.02 -3.25
C ALA A 30 -0.83 10.06 -4.69
N LEU A 31 -1.39 11.20 -5.13
CA LEU A 31 -1.87 11.40 -6.50
C LEU A 31 -0.74 11.49 -7.54
N GLN A 32 0.52 11.56 -7.09
CA GLN A 32 1.70 11.58 -7.96
C GLN A 32 2.32 10.19 -8.14
N LEU A 33 1.71 9.14 -7.59
CA LEU A 33 2.26 7.78 -7.57
C LEU A 33 1.84 6.91 -8.77
N SER A 34 1.29 7.51 -9.82
CA SER A 34 0.90 6.78 -11.03
C SER A 34 2.10 6.04 -11.62
N GLY A 35 1.95 4.73 -11.81
CA GLY A 35 2.97 3.85 -12.38
C GLY A 35 4.05 3.38 -11.40
N ALA A 36 4.07 3.90 -10.17
CA ALA A 36 5.03 3.51 -9.15
C ALA A 36 4.84 2.04 -8.71
N ALA A 37 5.93 1.34 -8.42
CA ALA A 37 5.86 0.00 -7.86
C ALA A 37 5.47 0.06 -6.37
N VAL A 38 4.25 -0.39 -6.04
CA VAL A 38 3.70 -0.30 -4.68
C VAL A 38 3.73 -1.65 -3.96
N CYS A 39 4.56 -1.75 -2.93
CA CYS A 39 4.65 -2.91 -2.05
C CYS A 39 3.40 -2.99 -1.13
N VAL A 40 2.73 -4.15 -1.12
CA VAL A 40 1.55 -4.41 -0.28
C VAL A 40 1.48 -5.89 0.13
N GLN A 41 0.88 -6.17 1.30
CA GLN A 41 0.66 -7.55 1.76
C GLN A 41 -0.66 -8.11 1.21
N SER A 42 -0.62 -9.35 0.70
CA SER A 42 -1.78 -10.06 0.18
C SER A 42 -2.84 -10.35 1.24
N GLY A 43 -4.11 -10.40 0.84
CA GLY A 43 -5.20 -10.85 1.72
C GLY A 43 -5.58 -9.82 2.79
N THR A 44 -5.24 -8.55 2.54
CA THR A 44 -5.54 -7.41 3.40
C THR A 44 -6.63 -6.54 2.76
N THR A 45 -7.27 -5.71 3.57
CA THR A 45 -8.10 -4.61 3.03
C THR A 45 -7.26 -3.61 2.23
N THR A 46 -5.98 -3.44 2.60
CA THR A 46 -5.01 -2.53 1.99
C THR A 46 -4.81 -2.82 0.50
N GLU A 47 -4.73 -4.09 0.11
CA GLU A 47 -4.60 -4.53 -1.29
C GLU A 47 -5.82 -4.11 -2.14
N LEU A 48 -7.03 -4.32 -1.62
CA LEU A 48 -8.28 -3.99 -2.32
C LEU A 48 -8.45 -2.47 -2.46
N ASN A 49 -8.24 -1.76 -1.36
CA ASN A 49 -8.33 -0.30 -1.31
C ASN A 49 -7.27 0.38 -2.20
N LEU A 50 -6.08 -0.20 -2.32
CA LEU A 50 -5.03 0.29 -3.21
C LEU A 50 -5.51 0.26 -4.67
N ALA A 51 -6.07 -0.87 -5.11
CA ALA A 51 -6.62 -1.01 -6.45
C ALA A 51 -7.75 0.01 -6.71
N ASP A 52 -8.64 0.20 -5.74
CA ASP A 52 -9.74 1.18 -5.83
C ASP A 52 -9.23 2.62 -5.89
N TYR A 53 -8.23 2.98 -5.06
CA TYR A 53 -7.64 4.32 -5.05
C TYR A 53 -6.98 4.66 -6.38
N PHE A 54 -6.18 3.73 -6.93
CA PHE A 54 -5.50 3.94 -8.21
C PHE A 54 -6.50 4.05 -9.37
N LYS A 55 -7.49 3.16 -9.40
CA LYS A 55 -8.56 3.19 -10.41
C LYS A 55 -9.37 4.49 -10.36
N SER A 56 -9.80 4.91 -9.16
CA SER A 56 -10.64 6.09 -8.98
C SER A 56 -9.93 7.39 -9.37
N ASN A 57 -8.61 7.44 -9.17
CA ASN A 57 -7.77 8.58 -9.54
C ASN A 57 -7.14 8.45 -10.94
N LYS A 58 -7.51 7.44 -11.73
CA LYS A 58 -7.01 7.19 -13.09
C LYS A 58 -5.49 7.06 -13.16
N MET A 59 -4.90 6.44 -12.15
CA MET A 59 -3.46 6.18 -12.07
C MET A 59 -3.13 4.79 -12.62
N GLU A 60 -1.95 4.66 -13.22
CA GLU A 60 -1.42 3.35 -13.64
C GLU A 60 -1.08 2.52 -12.39
N TYR A 61 -1.61 1.29 -12.34
CA TYR A 61 -1.59 0.43 -11.16
C TYR A 61 -0.56 -0.69 -11.29
N ASN A 62 0.53 -0.60 -10.50
CA ASN A 62 1.67 -1.53 -10.53
C ASN A 62 1.96 -2.10 -9.12
N PRO A 63 1.09 -2.98 -8.56
CA PRO A 63 1.31 -3.55 -7.23
C PRO A 63 2.42 -4.61 -7.25
N VAL A 64 3.18 -4.67 -6.15
CA VAL A 64 4.11 -5.76 -5.84
C VAL A 64 3.62 -6.43 -4.57
N VAL A 65 2.97 -7.58 -4.73
CA VAL A 65 2.25 -8.27 -3.66
C VAL A 65 3.16 -9.31 -3.00
N PHE A 66 3.17 -9.34 -1.66
CA PHE A 66 3.90 -10.32 -0.86
C PHE A 66 2.98 -11.01 0.14
N GLU A 67 3.30 -12.24 0.51
CA GLU A 67 2.53 -12.99 1.52
C GLU A 67 2.88 -12.55 2.96
N LYS A 68 4.16 -12.25 3.19
CA LYS A 68 4.70 -11.94 4.52
C LYS A 68 5.13 -10.49 4.65
N LEU A 69 4.87 -9.90 5.81
CA LEU A 69 5.22 -8.51 6.11
C LEU A 69 6.73 -8.26 6.02
N GLU A 70 7.55 -9.21 6.45
CA GLU A 70 9.01 -9.10 6.40
C GLU A 70 9.53 -9.00 4.95
N GLU A 71 8.85 -9.64 4.00
CA GLU A 71 9.18 -9.58 2.58
C GLU A 71 8.80 -8.21 1.98
N VAL A 72 7.67 -7.63 2.39
CA VAL A 72 7.26 -6.26 2.02
C VAL A 72 8.32 -5.26 2.50
N ASN A 73 8.72 -5.35 3.77
CA ASN A 73 9.74 -4.48 4.36
C ASN A 73 11.07 -4.59 3.62
N ALA A 74 11.58 -5.81 3.44
CA ALA A 74 12.85 -6.05 2.77
C ALA A 74 12.85 -5.57 1.31
N ALA A 75 11.74 -5.77 0.59
CA ALA A 75 11.61 -5.33 -0.80
C ALA A 75 11.62 -3.80 -0.92
N TYR A 76 10.88 -3.11 -0.05
CA TYR A 76 10.85 -1.65 -0.03
C TYR A 76 12.22 -1.05 0.35
N ASP A 77 12.87 -1.56 1.41
CA ASP A 77 14.18 -1.10 1.85
C ASP A 77 15.25 -1.31 0.77
N ALA A 78 15.22 -2.47 0.10
CA ALA A 78 16.10 -2.77 -1.03
C ALA A 78 15.81 -1.90 -2.28
N GLY A 79 14.70 -1.17 -2.32
CA GLY A 79 14.28 -0.36 -3.47
C GLY A 79 13.69 -1.16 -4.63
N ARG A 80 13.18 -2.37 -4.36
CA ARG A 80 12.36 -3.11 -5.34
C ARG A 80 10.97 -2.49 -5.51
N CYS A 81 10.53 -1.71 -4.51
CA CYS A 81 9.32 -0.91 -4.55
C CYS A 81 9.66 0.57 -4.34
N ASP A 82 8.89 1.42 -4.99
CA ASP A 82 8.94 2.88 -4.87
C ASP A 82 8.15 3.37 -3.65
N VAL A 83 7.06 2.64 -3.33
CA VAL A 83 6.07 3.01 -2.33
C VAL A 83 5.74 1.81 -1.45
N TYR A 84 5.50 2.07 -0.18
CA TYR A 84 4.93 1.12 0.78
C TYR A 84 3.52 1.58 1.16
N THR A 85 2.54 0.67 1.20
CA THR A 85 1.20 0.97 1.74
C THR A 85 0.77 -0.09 2.77
N THR A 86 0.12 0.37 3.82
CA THR A 86 -0.47 -0.44 4.89
C THR A 86 -1.80 0.16 5.29
#